data_AF-A0AAV5MXX0-F1
#
_entry.id   AF-A0AAV5MXX0-F1
#
_cell.length_a   1.000
_cell.length_b   1.000
_cell.length_c   1.000
_cell.angle_alpha   90.00
_cell.angle_beta   90.00
_cell.angle_gamma   90.00
#
_symmetry.space_group_name_H-M   'P 1'
#
loop_
_entity.id
_entity.type
_entity.pdbx_description
1 polymer ?
#
loop_
_entity_poly.entity_id
_entity_poly.type
_entity_poly.pdbx_seq_one_letter_code
_entity_poly.pdbx_strand_id
1 'polypeptide(L)'
;MIWQSKVHANSFFKLKSLTVENCEKLLTVFPSTETAFLNLEELTITHLKNLEMIWQSKVHADSFSKLKSLTVENCEKLLTVFPSTEAAFLNLEWLNITHSKNLKTIWQSKVHANSFSKLKSLTVENCEKLLTVFPSTEAAFLNLEELTIAHLKNLEMI
;
A
#
# COMPACT_ATOMS: atom_id res chain seq x y z
N MET A 1 2.77 -5.80 17.71
CA MET A 1 2.66 -6.49 16.40
C MET A 1 1.29 -7.16 16.35
N ILE A 2 0.60 -7.14 15.21
CA ILE A 2 -0.75 -7.75 15.07
C ILE A 2 -0.66 -9.28 15.11
N TRP A 3 0.36 -9.82 14.46
CA TRP A 3 0.56 -11.25 14.30
C TRP A 3 1.67 -11.74 15.23
N GLN A 4 1.73 -13.05 15.45
CA GLN A 4 2.88 -13.68 16.10
C GLN A 4 4.12 -13.57 15.19
N SER A 5 5.33 -13.73 15.75
CA SER A 5 6.61 -13.52 15.05
C SER A 5 6.84 -14.43 13.84
N LYS A 6 6.02 -15.47 13.67
CA LYS A 6 5.98 -16.32 12.48
C LYS A 6 4.52 -16.61 12.12
N VAL A 7 4.04 -16.05 11.01
CA VAL A 7 2.71 -16.36 10.48
C VAL A 7 2.85 -17.54 9.56
N HIS A 8 2.35 -18.72 9.94
CA HIS A 8 2.46 -19.90 9.08
C HIS A 8 1.72 -19.67 7.75
N ALA A 9 2.30 -20.19 6.66
CA ALA A 9 1.65 -20.30 5.36
C ALA A 9 0.18 -20.75 5.48
N ASN A 10 -0.70 -20.11 4.71
CA ASN A 10 -2.14 -20.35 4.70
C ASN A 10 -2.90 -20.09 6.03
N SER A 11 -2.29 -19.55 7.10
CA SER A 11 -3.02 -19.35 8.37
C SER A 11 -4.26 -18.48 8.25
N PHE A 12 -4.21 -17.47 7.37
CA PHE A 12 -5.29 -16.50 7.16
C PHE A 12 -5.86 -16.59 5.75
N PHE A 13 -5.78 -17.78 5.13
CA PHE A 13 -6.18 -17.95 3.74
C PHE A 13 -7.67 -17.66 3.49
N LYS A 14 -8.53 -17.65 4.52
CA LYS A 14 -9.96 -17.28 4.36
C LYS A 14 -10.23 -15.79 4.58
N LEU A 15 -9.26 -15.03 5.09
CA LEU A 15 -9.43 -13.63 5.41
C LEU A 15 -9.54 -12.83 4.12
N LYS A 16 -10.64 -12.09 3.98
CA LYS A 16 -10.94 -11.26 2.80
C LYS A 16 -10.83 -9.77 3.02
N SER A 17 -11.08 -9.31 4.25
CA SER A 17 -11.01 -7.90 4.60
C SER A 17 -10.27 -7.77 5.93
N LEU A 18 -9.35 -6.82 6.01
CA LEU A 18 -8.60 -6.50 7.21
C LEU A 18 -8.65 -4.99 7.43
N THR A 19 -9.09 -4.59 8.63
CA THR A 19 -9.01 -3.20 9.09
C THR A 19 -8.11 -3.12 10.31
N VAL A 20 -7.17 -2.18 10.29
CA VAL A 20 -6.28 -1.87 11.41
C VAL A 20 -6.40 -0.38 11.71
N GLU A 21 -6.98 -0.07 12.86
CA GLU A 21 -7.32 1.31 13.22
C GLU A 21 -6.87 1.62 14.66
N ASN A 22 -6.44 2.87 14.90
CA ASN A 22 -6.13 3.39 16.24
C ASN A 22 -5.11 2.55 17.05
N CYS A 23 -4.20 1.85 16.36
CA CYS A 23 -3.16 1.02 16.99
C CYS A 23 -1.85 1.82 17.17
N GLU A 24 -1.81 2.71 18.17
CA GLU A 24 -0.71 3.69 18.32
C GLU A 24 0.69 3.08 18.55
N LYS A 25 0.80 1.86 19.06
CA LYS A 25 2.11 1.20 19.28
C LYS A 25 2.58 0.37 18.09
N LEU A 26 1.79 0.31 17.01
CA LEU A 26 2.09 -0.56 15.89
C LEU A 26 3.09 0.09 14.94
N LEU A 27 4.25 -0.57 14.75
CA LEU A 27 5.29 -0.14 13.83
C LEU A 27 5.13 -0.76 12.43
N THR A 28 4.57 -1.98 12.36
CA THR A 28 4.32 -2.69 11.10
C THR A 28 3.04 -3.52 11.12
N VAL A 29 2.34 -3.61 9.99
CA VAL A 29 1.12 -4.41 9.82
C VAL A 29 1.46 -5.87 9.49
N PHE A 30 2.35 -6.09 8.51
CA PHE A 30 2.76 -7.40 8.04
C PHE A 30 4.26 -7.62 8.26
N PRO A 31 4.65 -8.25 9.39
CA PRO A 31 6.05 -8.48 9.75
C PRO A 31 6.72 -9.58 8.91
N SER A 32 5.90 -10.49 8.37
CA SER A 32 6.30 -11.52 7.43
C SER A 32 5.26 -11.61 6.33
N THR A 33 5.73 -11.74 5.10
CA THR A 33 4.92 -11.81 3.89
C THR A 33 4.75 -13.24 3.39
N GLU A 34 4.78 -14.22 4.30
CA GLU A 34 4.43 -15.62 4.00
C GLU A 34 3.08 -15.69 3.27
N THR A 35 2.82 -16.77 2.54
CA THR A 35 1.59 -17.03 1.75
C THR A 35 0.34 -17.21 2.61
N ALA A 36 0.20 -16.42 3.68
CA ALA A 36 -0.89 -16.49 4.64
C ALA A 36 -2.14 -15.72 4.21
N PHE A 37 -2.00 -14.67 3.37
CA PHE A 37 -3.07 -13.72 3.05
C PHE A 37 -3.58 -13.81 1.60
N LEU A 38 -3.51 -15.00 0.99
CA LEU A 38 -3.81 -15.26 -0.44
C LEU A 38 -5.22 -14.86 -0.91
N ASN A 39 -6.17 -14.63 0.00
CA ASN A 39 -7.53 -14.22 -0.35
C ASN A 39 -7.93 -12.86 0.21
N LEU A 40 -6.97 -12.06 0.70
CA LEU A 40 -7.27 -10.71 1.15
C LEU A 40 -7.62 -9.85 -0.07
N GLU A 41 -8.82 -9.27 -0.06
CA GLU A 41 -9.40 -8.42 -1.10
C GLU A 41 -9.39 -6.94 -0.69
N GLU A 42 -9.50 -6.65 0.61
CA GLU A 42 -9.60 -5.29 1.15
C GLU A 42 -8.66 -5.10 2.35
N LEU A 43 -7.93 -3.98 2.35
CA LEU A 43 -7.05 -3.59 3.43
C LEU A 43 -7.24 -2.11 3.77
N THR A 44 -7.64 -1.84 5.02
CA THR A 44 -7.82 -0.50 5.55
C THR A 44 -6.91 -0.28 6.75
N ILE A 45 -6.07 0.75 6.68
CA ILE A 45 -5.08 1.09 7.71
C ILE A 45 -5.27 2.57 8.06
N THR A 46 -5.81 2.85 9.24
CA THR A 46 -6.17 4.23 9.63
C THR A 46 -5.65 4.59 11.02
N HIS A 47 -5.31 5.86 11.20
CA HIS A 47 -4.95 6.42 12.51
C HIS A 47 -3.77 5.71 13.21
N LEU A 48 -2.78 5.25 12.44
CA LEU A 48 -1.58 4.57 12.97
C LEU A 48 -0.38 5.50 13.01
N LYS A 49 -0.34 6.39 14.01
CA LYS A 49 0.68 7.45 14.13
C LYS A 49 2.13 6.97 14.16
N ASN A 50 2.39 5.76 14.66
CA ASN A 50 3.74 5.19 14.72
C ASN A 50 4.04 4.14 13.64
N LEU A 51 3.12 3.92 12.69
CA LEU A 51 3.36 2.98 11.61
C LEU A 51 4.49 3.49 10.71
N GLU A 52 5.56 2.69 10.57
CA GLU A 52 6.70 3.04 9.72
C GLU A 52 6.62 2.32 8.37
N MET A 53 6.08 1.09 8.36
CA MET A 53 6.00 0.23 7.17
C MET A 53 4.76 -0.66 7.22
N ILE A 54 4.01 -0.77 6.12
CA ILE A 54 2.93 -1.75 6.02
C ILE A 54 3.49 -3.17 5.91
N TRP A 55 4.56 -3.33 5.12
CA TRP A 55 5.20 -4.62 4.82
C TRP A 55 6.67 -4.59 5.26
N GLN A 56 7.05 -5.44 6.22
CA GLN A 56 8.41 -5.41 6.80
C GLN A 56 9.47 -6.10 5.91
N SER A 57 9.07 -7.06 5.08
CA SER A 57 9.96 -7.84 4.20
C SER A 57 9.53 -7.76 2.74
N LYS A 58 10.37 -8.29 1.83
CA LYS A 58 9.98 -8.50 0.42
C LYS A 58 8.65 -9.25 0.38
N VAL A 59 7.67 -8.70 -0.32
CA VAL A 59 6.37 -9.34 -0.46
C VAL A 59 6.50 -10.49 -1.46
N HIS A 60 5.94 -11.66 -1.17
CA HIS A 60 5.89 -12.73 -2.18
C HIS A 60 4.83 -12.40 -3.23
N ALA A 61 5.11 -12.71 -4.50
CA ALA A 61 4.27 -12.37 -5.65
C ALA A 61 2.80 -12.83 -5.50
N ASP A 62 2.53 -13.90 -4.76
CA ASP A 62 1.17 -14.42 -4.62
C ASP A 62 0.44 -13.89 -3.36
N SER A 63 1.18 -13.34 -2.38
CA SER A 63 0.69 -13.12 -1.02
C SER A 63 -0.49 -12.16 -0.92
N PHE A 64 -0.59 -11.18 -1.81
CA PHE A 64 -1.69 -10.20 -1.86
C PHE A 64 -2.31 -10.12 -3.25
N SER A 65 -2.15 -11.17 -4.05
CA SER A 65 -2.59 -11.19 -5.45
C SER A 65 -4.09 -10.94 -5.63
N LYS A 66 -4.92 -11.10 -4.59
CA LYS A 66 -6.36 -10.81 -4.64
C LYS A 66 -6.75 -9.43 -4.09
N LEU A 67 -5.80 -8.65 -3.61
CA LEU A 67 -6.07 -7.34 -3.02
C LEU A 67 -6.57 -6.39 -4.10
N LYS A 68 -7.78 -5.87 -3.93
CA LYS A 68 -8.48 -4.95 -4.83
C LYS A 68 -8.52 -3.54 -4.27
N SER A 69 -8.58 -3.38 -2.95
CA SER A 69 -8.69 -2.08 -2.30
C SER A 69 -7.65 -1.92 -1.20
N LEU A 70 -6.94 -0.80 -1.22
CA LEU A 70 -6.03 -0.37 -0.17
C LEU A 70 -6.34 1.07 0.25
N THR A 71 -6.69 1.25 1.52
CA THR A 71 -6.83 2.57 2.14
C THR A 71 -5.77 2.75 3.24
N VAL A 72 -5.02 3.85 3.16
CA VAL A 72 -4.02 4.27 4.14
C VAL A 72 -4.31 5.71 4.53
N GLU A 73 -4.74 5.92 5.77
CA GLU A 73 -5.16 7.23 6.26
C GLU A 73 -4.52 7.56 7.61
N ASN A 74 -4.13 8.82 7.82
CA ASN A 74 -3.61 9.31 9.11
C ASN A 74 -2.43 8.46 9.65
N CYS A 75 -1.53 8.01 8.76
CA CYS A 75 -0.34 7.22 9.08
C CYS A 75 0.92 8.10 9.03
N GLU A 76 1.10 8.94 10.04
CA GLU A 76 2.05 10.05 9.98
C GLU A 76 3.52 9.65 9.80
N LYS A 77 3.96 8.50 10.33
CA LYS A 77 5.35 8.02 10.21
C LYS A 77 5.60 7.09 9.02
N LEU A 78 4.59 6.78 8.22
CA LEU A 78 4.73 5.86 7.10
C LEU A 78 5.67 6.45 6.06
N LEU A 79 6.66 5.68 5.62
CA LEU A 79 7.67 6.15 4.66
C LEU A 79 7.39 5.73 3.21
N THR A 80 6.83 4.53 3.02
CA THR A 80 6.47 3.95 1.72
C THR A 80 5.21 3.08 1.82
N VAL A 81 4.45 2.98 0.73
CA VAL A 81 3.25 2.12 0.66
C VAL A 81 3.58 0.77 0.03
N PHE A 82 4.14 0.74 -1.17
CA PHE A 82 4.45 -0.49 -1.89
C PHE A 82 5.96 -0.79 -1.86
N PRO A 83 6.33 -2.03 -1.46
CA PRO A 83 7.69 -2.52 -1.57
C PRO A 83 7.95 -3.00 -3.01
N SER A 84 9.12 -3.59 -3.23
CA SER A 84 9.62 -3.92 -4.57
C SER A 84 9.01 -5.14 -5.26
N THR A 85 7.75 -5.49 -5.00
CA THR A 85 7.15 -6.72 -5.55
C THR A 85 5.76 -6.45 -6.10
N GLU A 86 5.76 -5.85 -7.30
CA GLU A 86 4.57 -5.39 -8.00
C GLU A 86 3.61 -6.54 -8.35
N ALA A 87 4.15 -7.75 -8.59
CA ALA A 87 3.36 -8.95 -8.87
C ALA A 87 2.34 -9.28 -7.77
N ALA A 88 2.61 -8.86 -6.52
CA ALA A 88 1.70 -9.06 -5.40
C ALA A 88 0.46 -8.17 -5.44
N PHE A 89 0.41 -7.15 -6.30
CA PHE A 89 -0.64 -6.13 -6.27
C PHE A 89 -1.30 -5.93 -7.65
N LEU A 90 -1.14 -6.88 -8.57
CA LEU A 90 -1.65 -6.80 -9.96
C LEU A 90 -3.17 -6.63 -10.07
N ASN A 91 -3.92 -6.98 -9.02
CA ASN A 91 -5.38 -6.89 -8.98
C ASN A 91 -5.91 -5.68 -8.20
N LEU A 92 -5.03 -4.76 -7.80
CA LEU A 92 -5.44 -3.54 -7.10
C LEU A 92 -6.24 -2.65 -8.04
N GLU A 93 -7.46 -2.27 -7.62
CA GLU A 93 -8.41 -1.44 -8.35
C GLU A 93 -8.57 -0.05 -7.70
N TRP A 94 -8.49 0.03 -6.37
CA TRP A 94 -8.62 1.27 -5.61
C TRP A 94 -7.44 1.48 -4.66
N LEU A 95 -6.81 2.64 -4.74
CA LEU A 95 -5.75 3.08 -3.85
C LEU A 95 -6.06 4.46 -3.30
N ASN A 96 -6.24 4.54 -1.99
CA ASN A 96 -6.49 5.78 -1.28
C ASN A 96 -5.40 6.00 -0.21
N ILE A 97 -4.67 7.11 -0.32
CA ILE A 97 -3.60 7.48 0.60
C ILE A 97 -3.81 8.92 1.06
N THR A 98 -4.23 9.11 2.31
CA THR A 98 -4.49 10.45 2.85
C THR A 98 -3.76 10.71 4.16
N HIS A 99 -3.43 11.96 4.40
CA HIS A 99 -2.90 12.44 5.69
C HIS A 99 -1.66 11.69 6.20
N SER A 100 -0.82 11.19 5.29
CA SER A 100 0.41 10.46 5.60
C SER A 100 1.63 11.38 5.43
N LYS A 101 1.79 12.31 6.38
CA LYS A 101 2.68 13.48 6.25
C LYS A 101 4.15 13.15 5.96
N ASN A 102 4.69 12.05 6.48
CA ASN A 102 6.09 11.66 6.23
C ASN A 102 6.28 10.71 5.03
N LEU A 103 5.21 10.39 4.30
CA LEU A 103 5.30 9.52 3.13
C LEU A 103 6.21 10.17 2.08
N LYS A 104 7.28 9.47 1.70
CA LYS A 104 8.27 9.99 0.74
C LYS A 104 8.03 9.47 -0.67
N THR A 105 7.58 8.23 -0.78
CA THR A 105 7.24 7.58 -2.04
C THR A 105 6.07 6.63 -1.84
N ILE A 106 5.24 6.47 -2.87
CA ILE A 106 4.24 5.39 -2.91
C ILE A 106 4.91 4.09 -3.38
N TRP A 107 5.91 4.19 -4.26
CA TRP A 107 6.56 3.09 -4.97
C TRP A 107 8.04 3.05 -4.64
N GLN A 108 8.50 2.03 -3.90
CA GLN A 108 9.91 1.95 -3.49
C GLN A 108 10.87 1.54 -4.63
N SER A 109 10.41 0.73 -5.58
CA SER A 109 11.19 0.24 -6.72
C SER A 109 10.67 0.76 -8.05
N LYS A 110 11.43 0.46 -9.10
CA LYS A 110 11.01 0.68 -10.48
C LYS A 110 9.78 -0.17 -10.78
N VAL A 111 8.65 0.50 -10.99
CA VAL A 111 7.41 -0.16 -11.42
C VAL A 111 7.52 -0.53 -12.89
N HIS A 112 7.19 -1.79 -13.21
CA HIS A 112 7.16 -2.28 -14.58
C HIS A 112 5.84 -1.92 -15.28
N ALA A 113 5.86 -1.85 -16.62
CA ALA A 113 4.65 -1.69 -17.41
C ALA A 113 3.59 -2.75 -17.02
N ASN A 114 2.32 -2.35 -16.98
CA ASN A 114 1.16 -3.16 -16.61
C ASN A 114 1.07 -3.61 -15.12
N SER A 115 2.01 -3.24 -14.26
CA SER A 115 2.03 -3.66 -12.83
C SER A 115 0.79 -3.24 -12.04
N PHE A 116 0.19 -2.10 -12.37
CA PHE A 116 -1.03 -1.60 -11.74
C PHE A 116 -2.11 -1.38 -12.79
N SER A 117 -2.11 -2.22 -13.83
CA SER A 117 -2.99 -2.04 -14.99
C SER A 117 -4.47 -2.13 -14.60
N LYS A 118 -4.83 -2.76 -13.48
CA LYS A 118 -6.21 -2.81 -12.99
C LYS A 118 -6.62 -1.64 -12.11
N LEU A 119 -5.68 -0.76 -11.74
CA LEU A 119 -5.97 0.38 -10.88
C LEU A 119 -6.89 1.36 -11.63
N LYS A 120 -8.09 1.57 -11.09
CA LYS A 120 -9.11 2.46 -11.62
C LYS A 120 -9.16 3.79 -10.90
N SER A 121 -8.89 3.80 -9.60
CA SER A 121 -8.94 5.02 -8.79
C SER A 121 -7.70 5.17 -7.93
N LEU A 122 -7.07 6.35 -8.03
CA LEU A 122 -5.93 6.74 -7.23
C LEU A 122 -6.24 8.08 -6.55
N THR A 123 -6.29 8.06 -5.22
CA THR A 123 -6.42 9.26 -4.40
C THR A 123 -5.19 9.43 -3.52
N VAL A 124 -4.57 10.60 -3.61
CA VAL A 124 -3.42 11.00 -2.78
C VAL A 124 -3.65 12.41 -2.26
N GLU A 125 -3.86 12.53 -0.95
CA GLU A 125 -4.20 13.79 -0.30
C GLU A 125 -3.36 14.05 0.96
N ASN A 126 -2.99 15.31 1.21
CA ASN A 126 -2.35 15.73 2.47
C ASN A 126 -1.06 14.92 2.81
N CYS A 127 -0.30 14.50 1.78
CA CYS A 127 0.96 13.78 1.92
C CYS A 127 2.14 14.73 1.66
N GLU A 128 2.45 15.57 2.65
CA GLU A 128 3.31 16.74 2.44
C GLU A 128 4.74 16.43 1.95
N LYS A 129 5.33 15.30 2.33
CA LYS A 129 6.70 14.90 1.93
C LYS A 129 6.75 14.05 0.67
N LEU A 130 5.62 13.78 0.03
CA LEU A 130 5.58 12.95 -1.16
C LEU A 130 6.12 13.75 -2.35
N LEU A 131 7.15 13.21 -3.01
CA LEU A 131 7.82 13.86 -4.14
C LEU A 131 7.19 13.50 -5.48
N THR A 132 6.76 12.25 -5.64
CA THR A 132 6.18 11.75 -6.89
C THR A 132 4.97 10.88 -6.61
N VAL A 133 3.92 11.04 -7.43
CA VAL A 133 2.73 10.18 -7.39
C VAL A 133 2.86 9.02 -8.37
N PHE A 134 3.34 9.30 -9.57
CA PHE A 134 3.61 8.27 -10.56
C PHE A 134 5.07 7.77 -10.46
N PRO A 135 5.31 6.47 -10.67
CA PRO A 135 6.65 5.89 -10.79
C PRO A 135 7.26 6.27 -12.15
N SER A 136 8.38 5.65 -12.52
CA SER A 136 9.11 5.93 -13.77
C SER A 136 8.37 5.59 -15.08
N THR A 137 7.10 5.14 -15.02
CA THR A 137 6.31 4.81 -16.21
C THR A 137 4.81 4.87 -15.92
N GLU A 138 4.09 5.65 -16.73
CA GLU A 138 2.64 5.78 -16.70
C GLU A 138 1.95 4.56 -17.32
N ALA A 139 2.67 3.78 -18.15
CA ALA A 139 2.17 2.54 -18.75
C ALA A 139 1.81 1.47 -17.70
N ALA A 140 2.12 1.70 -16.42
CA ALA A 140 1.62 0.88 -15.34
C ALA A 140 0.13 1.12 -15.01
N PHE A 141 -0.48 2.25 -15.40
CA PHE A 141 -1.81 2.70 -14.95
C PHE A 141 -2.81 2.90 -16.12
N LEU A 142 -2.79 1.99 -17.10
CA LEU A 142 -3.54 2.16 -18.36
C LEU A 142 -5.08 2.22 -18.20
N ASN A 143 -5.64 1.70 -17.10
CA ASN A 143 -7.08 1.72 -16.84
C ASN A 143 -7.45 2.69 -15.71
N LEU A 144 -6.61 3.69 -15.41
CA LEU A 144 -6.92 4.69 -14.39
C LEU A 144 -8.05 5.60 -14.90
N GLU A 145 -9.19 5.56 -14.21
CA GLU A 145 -10.40 6.30 -14.53
C GLU A 145 -10.53 7.56 -13.65
N GLU A 146 -10.06 7.48 -12.40
CA GLU A 146 -10.17 8.53 -11.40
C GLU A 146 -8.80 8.83 -10.78
N LEU A 147 -8.43 10.12 -10.76
CA LEU A 147 -7.21 10.60 -10.14
C LEU A 147 -7.51 11.83 -9.30
N THR A 148 -7.24 11.73 -8.00
CA THR A 148 -7.29 12.86 -7.08
C THR A 148 -5.91 13.08 -6.48
N ILE A 149 -5.33 14.25 -6.74
CA ILE A 149 -4.08 14.70 -6.15
C ILE A 149 -4.34 16.07 -5.52
N ALA A 150 -4.29 16.15 -4.19
CA ALA A 150 -4.59 17.39 -3.49
C ALA A 150 -3.67 17.59 -2.27
N HIS A 151 -3.36 18.85 -1.99
CA HIS A 151 -2.57 19.25 -0.81
C HIS A 151 -1.18 18.58 -0.70
N LEU A 152 -0.50 18.36 -1.83
CA LEU A 152 0.88 17.82 -1.89
C LEU A 152 1.89 18.97 -2.06
N LYS A 153 2.54 19.38 -0.96
CA LYS A 153 3.39 20.59 -0.94
C LYS A 153 4.72 20.43 -1.70
N ASN A 154 5.29 19.23 -1.71
CA ASN A 154 6.62 18.95 -2.28
C ASN A 154 6.54 18.12 -3.57
N LEU A 155 5.38 18.09 -4.24
CA LEU A 155 5.22 17.31 -5.46
C LEU A 155 6.10 17.91 -6.58
N GLU A 156 7.01 17.11 -7.09
CA GLU A 156 7.82 17.44 -8.26
C GLU A 156 7.04 17.04 -9.53
N MET A 157 6.97 17.93 -10.52
CA MET A 157 6.49 17.57 -11.86
C MET A 157 7.68 17.07 -12.68
N ILE A 158 7.63 15.81 -13.11
CA ILE A 158 8.62 15.19 -14.02
C ILE A 158 8.08 15.25 -15.46
#